data_AF-A0A950YI14-F1
#
_entry.id   AF-A0A950YI14-F1
#
_cell.length_a   1.000
_cell.length_b   1.000
_cell.length_c   1.000
_cell.angle_alpha   90.00
_cell.angle_beta   90.00
_cell.angle_gamma   90.00
#
_symmetry.space_group_name_H-M   'P 1'
#
loop_
_entity.id
_entity.type
_entity.pdbx_description
1 polymer ?
#
loop_
_entity_poly.entity_id
_entity_poly.type
_entity_poly.pdbx_seq_one_letter_code
_entity_poly.pdbx_strand_id
1 'polypeptide(L)'
;MPGATQAAITGCGESPYSRHPPAGTTTSQVLADAGARALASAGLDASSLDGLAVSSFSLAPDHAVDLAWQLGLRLRWLMQDTNGGASGINMLQHAARAVEAGDARAILVLAGDHLPRERFQDLIDNYNEATRDHLAP
;
A
#
# COMPACT_ATOMS: atom_id res chain seq x y z
N MET A 1 -5.23 5.34 33.28
CA MET A 1 -5.14 4.33 32.22
C MET A 1 -3.73 3.80 32.21
N PRO A 2 -3.49 2.48 32.34
CA PRO A 2 -2.19 1.89 32.00
C PRO A 2 -1.82 2.38 30.59
N GLY A 3 -0.57 2.82 30.40
CA GLY A 3 -0.17 3.74 29.33
C GLY A 3 -0.78 3.45 27.96
N ALA A 4 -1.43 4.47 27.37
CA ALA A 4 -2.03 4.34 26.05
C ALA A 4 -0.98 3.85 25.04
N THR A 5 -1.31 2.82 24.27
CA THR A 5 -0.44 2.32 23.19
C THR A 5 -0.22 3.47 22.20
N GLN A 6 1.00 3.98 22.10
CA GLN A 6 1.34 5.04 21.18
C GLN A 6 1.83 4.44 19.85
N ALA A 7 1.24 4.86 18.74
CA ALA A 7 1.72 4.48 17.42
C ALA A 7 3.08 5.16 17.13
N ALA A 8 3.99 4.44 16.47
CA ALA A 8 5.28 4.94 16.04
C ALA A 8 5.64 4.38 14.66
N ILE A 9 6.35 5.16 13.86
CA ILE A 9 6.95 4.70 12.60
C ILE A 9 8.31 4.10 12.94
N THR A 10 8.44 2.78 12.80
CA THR A 10 9.68 2.06 13.17
C THR A 10 10.59 1.77 11.98
N GLY A 11 10.13 2.01 10.75
CA GLY A 11 10.93 1.84 9.54
C GLY A 11 10.26 2.42 8.30
N CYS A 12 11.01 2.52 7.22
CA CYS A 12 10.57 2.99 5.91
C CYS A 12 11.40 2.34 4.79
N GLY A 13 10.83 2.29 3.59
CA GLY A 13 11.51 1.73 2.44
C GLY A 13 10.77 2.07 1.16
N GLU A 14 11.53 2.23 0.08
CA GLU A 14 11.00 2.44 -1.25
C GLU A 14 11.70 1.48 -2.22
N SER A 15 10.95 1.01 -3.21
CA SER A 15 11.57 0.33 -4.34
C SER A 15 12.34 1.32 -5.21
N PRO A 16 13.49 0.93 -5.79
CA PRO A 16 14.22 1.79 -6.70
C PRO A 16 13.33 2.24 -7.86
N TYR A 17 13.22 3.56 -8.04
CA TYR A 17 12.50 4.11 -9.18
C TYR A 17 13.17 3.70 -10.49
N SER A 18 12.36 3.24 -11.45
CA SER A 18 12.82 2.99 -12.81
C SER A 18 11.80 3.48 -13.81
N ARG A 19 12.29 4.24 -14.81
CA ARG A 19 11.50 4.62 -15.98
C ARG A 19 11.27 3.45 -16.95
N HIS A 20 12.21 2.49 -16.96
CA HIS A 20 12.25 1.34 -17.85
C HIS A 20 12.58 0.08 -17.04
N PRO A 21 11.64 -0.41 -16.23
CA PRO A 21 11.88 -1.60 -15.43
C PRO A 21 12.01 -2.86 -16.32
N PRO A 22 12.59 -3.94 -15.79
CA PRO A 22 12.65 -5.22 -16.49
C PRO A 22 11.29 -5.68 -17.01
N ALA A 23 11.29 -6.40 -18.14
CA ALA A 23 10.07 -6.98 -18.68
C ALA A 23 9.42 -7.94 -17.66
N GLY A 24 8.10 -7.84 -17.49
CA GLY A 24 7.35 -8.65 -16.54
C GLY A 24 7.33 -8.11 -15.10
N THR A 25 7.90 -6.93 -14.83
CA THR A 25 7.69 -6.25 -13.54
C THR A 25 6.20 -5.99 -13.30
N THR A 26 5.70 -6.35 -12.12
CA THR A 26 4.31 -6.12 -11.71
C THR A 26 4.24 -5.14 -10.55
N THR A 27 3.06 -4.53 -10.36
CA THR A 27 2.79 -3.67 -9.20
C THR A 27 2.95 -4.42 -7.88
N SER A 28 2.49 -5.66 -7.79
CA SER A 28 2.67 -6.51 -6.60
C SER A 28 4.15 -6.74 -6.27
N GLN A 29 5.02 -6.93 -7.27
CA GLN A 29 6.46 -7.09 -7.05
C GLN A 29 7.11 -5.81 -6.53
N VAL A 30 6.73 -4.65 -7.08
CA VAL A 30 7.25 -3.35 -6.61
C VAL A 30 6.78 -3.08 -5.18
N LEU A 31 5.50 -3.31 -4.86
CA LEU A 31 4.99 -3.17 -3.50
C LEU A 31 5.68 -4.14 -2.53
N ALA A 32 5.94 -5.38 -2.96
CA ALA A 32 6.64 -6.39 -2.15
C ALA A 32 8.09 -5.98 -1.85
N ASP A 33 8.84 -5.47 -2.83
CA ASP A 33 10.22 -4.98 -2.63
C ASP A 33 10.26 -3.76 -1.69
N ALA A 34 9.36 -2.80 -1.87
CA ALA A 34 9.23 -1.65 -0.96
C ALA A 34 8.91 -2.10 0.48
N GLY A 35 7.97 -3.04 0.63
CA GLY A 35 7.60 -3.64 1.91
C GLY A 35 8.75 -4.38 2.58
N ALA A 36 9.50 -5.18 1.83
CA ALA A 36 10.67 -5.90 2.34
C ALA A 36 11.76 -4.93 2.83
N ARG A 37 12.00 -3.83 2.11
CA ARG A 37 12.94 -2.78 2.54
C ARG A 37 12.47 -2.06 3.80
N ALA A 38 11.19 -1.74 3.89
CA ALA A 38 10.61 -1.12 5.07
C ALA A 38 10.76 -2.02 6.31
N LEU A 39 10.46 -3.32 6.17
CA LEU A 39 10.65 -4.31 7.22
C LEU A 39 12.12 -4.46 7.62
N ALA A 40 13.03 -4.54 6.65
CA ALA A 40 14.46 -4.61 6.90
C ALA A 40 14.98 -3.38 7.67
N SER A 41 14.53 -2.17 7.32
CA SER A 41 14.89 -0.94 8.04
C SER A 41 14.40 -0.92 9.49
N ALA A 42 13.28 -1.60 9.77
CA ALA A 42 12.71 -1.72 11.10
C ALA A 42 13.30 -2.89 11.92
N GLY A 43 14.11 -3.76 11.30
CA GLY A 43 14.56 -5.02 11.90
C GLY A 43 13.43 -6.01 12.17
N LEU A 44 12.38 -5.98 11.35
CA LEU A 44 11.18 -6.82 11.49
C LEU A 44 11.10 -7.87 10.38
N ASP A 45 10.44 -8.98 10.69
CA ASP A 45 10.09 -10.01 9.71
C ASP A 45 8.62 -9.88 9.29
N ALA A 46 8.26 -10.33 8.09
CA ALA A 46 6.89 -10.29 7.59
C ALA A 46 5.89 -11.03 8.49
N SER A 47 6.32 -12.09 9.17
CA SER A 47 5.50 -12.82 10.15
C SER A 47 5.12 -12.01 11.40
N SER A 48 5.79 -10.87 11.64
CA SER A 48 5.45 -9.95 12.73
C SER A 48 4.29 -9.01 12.39
N LEU A 49 3.92 -8.91 11.11
CA LEU A 49 2.83 -8.07 10.64
C LEU A 49 1.48 -8.71 10.94
N ASP A 50 0.58 -7.91 11.50
CA ASP A 50 -0.82 -8.26 11.70
C ASP A 50 -1.77 -7.20 11.13
N GLY A 51 -1.24 -6.19 10.43
CA GLY A 51 -2.03 -5.30 9.59
C GLY A 51 -1.34 -4.90 8.28
N LEU A 52 -2.15 -4.57 7.28
CA LEU A 52 -1.70 -4.08 5.98
C LEU A 52 -2.62 -2.95 5.49
N ALA A 53 -2.04 -1.85 5.01
CA ALA A 53 -2.74 -0.83 4.24
C ALA A 53 -2.12 -0.74 2.84
N VAL A 54 -2.93 -0.70 1.79
CA VAL A 54 -2.45 -0.65 0.41
C VAL A 54 -3.18 0.44 -0.38
N SER A 55 -2.42 1.20 -1.16
CA SER A 55 -2.96 2.08 -2.21
C SER A 55 -2.23 1.86 -3.52
N SER A 56 -3.00 1.59 -4.57
CA SER A 56 -2.49 1.43 -5.92
C SER A 56 -3.62 1.56 -6.94
N PHE A 57 -3.34 2.21 -8.05
CA PHE A 57 -4.18 2.27 -9.25
C PHE A 57 -3.90 1.13 -10.24
N SER A 58 -2.74 0.47 -10.16
CA SER A 58 -2.36 -0.60 -11.08
C SER A 58 -2.19 -1.98 -10.43
N LEU A 59 -2.77 -2.18 -9.24
CA LEU A 59 -2.84 -3.50 -8.61
C LEU A 59 -3.94 -4.39 -9.19
N ALA A 60 -4.95 -3.78 -9.83
CA ALA A 60 -6.07 -4.51 -10.44
C ALA A 60 -5.57 -5.64 -11.39
N PRO A 61 -6.23 -6.82 -11.39
CA PRO A 61 -7.50 -7.12 -10.73
C PRO A 61 -7.38 -7.46 -9.22
N ASP A 62 -6.15 -7.51 -8.70
CA ASP A 62 -5.90 -7.84 -7.31
C ASP A 62 -6.24 -6.66 -6.39
N HIS A 63 -6.63 -6.98 -5.16
CA HIS A 63 -6.90 -6.04 -4.09
C HIS A 63 -5.91 -6.23 -2.93
N ALA A 64 -6.03 -5.41 -1.90
CA ALA A 64 -5.18 -5.50 -0.71
C ALA A 64 -5.22 -6.90 -0.06
N VAL A 65 -6.36 -7.60 -0.14
CA VAL A 65 -6.51 -8.97 0.37
C VAL A 65 -5.72 -9.99 -0.44
N ASP A 66 -5.68 -9.86 -1.76
CA ASP A 66 -4.94 -10.75 -2.66
C ASP A 66 -3.44 -10.52 -2.52
N LEU A 67 -3.01 -9.26 -2.39
CA LEU A 67 -1.62 -8.93 -2.08
C LEU A 67 -1.21 -9.51 -0.72
N ALA A 68 -2.06 -9.40 0.30
CA ALA A 68 -1.79 -10.01 1.60
C ALA A 68 -1.62 -11.54 1.49
N TRP A 69 -2.45 -12.20 0.68
CA TRP A 69 -2.33 -13.63 0.39
C TRP A 69 -1.03 -13.96 -0.35
N GLN A 70 -0.68 -13.21 -1.40
CA GLN A 70 0.58 -13.38 -2.15
C GLN A 70 1.82 -13.22 -1.27
N LEU A 71 1.76 -12.33 -0.28
CA LEU A 71 2.83 -12.08 0.69
C LEU A 71 2.81 -13.07 1.88
N GLY A 72 1.84 -13.99 1.95
CA GLY A 72 1.74 -14.97 3.03
C GLY A 72 1.39 -14.38 4.40
N LEU A 73 0.74 -13.21 4.45
CA LEU A 73 0.45 -12.49 5.68
C LEU A 73 -0.78 -13.04 6.40
N ARG A 74 -0.80 -12.91 7.73
CA ARG A 74 -1.92 -13.29 8.61
C ARG A 74 -2.40 -12.06 9.37
N LEU A 75 -3.39 -11.38 8.81
CA LEU A 75 -3.79 -10.04 9.23
C LEU A 75 -5.03 -10.06 10.13
N ARG A 76 -5.06 -9.15 11.10
CA ARG A 76 -6.23 -8.78 11.91
C ARG A 76 -6.89 -7.49 11.39
N TRP A 77 -6.12 -6.67 10.67
CA TRP A 77 -6.54 -5.39 10.13
C TRP A 77 -6.08 -5.24 8.68
N LEU A 78 -6.98 -4.79 7.80
CA LEU A 78 -6.69 -4.59 6.39
C LEU A 78 -7.40 -3.34 5.89
N MET A 79 -6.70 -2.51 5.12
CA MET A 79 -7.25 -1.32 4.50
C MET A 79 -6.79 -1.24 3.03
N GLN A 80 -7.70 -0.87 2.14
CA GLN A 80 -7.37 -0.42 0.79
C GLN A 80 -7.83 1.02 0.63
N ASP A 81 -6.94 1.88 0.20
CA ASP A 81 -7.21 3.30 -0.02
C ASP A 81 -7.21 3.62 -1.51
N THR A 82 -8.12 4.50 -1.93
CA THR A 82 -8.32 4.93 -3.32
C THR A 82 -8.18 6.46 -3.49
N ASN A 83 -7.68 7.17 -2.48
CA ASN A 83 -7.54 8.63 -2.47
C ASN A 83 -6.36 9.16 -3.32
N GLY A 84 -5.72 8.30 -4.12
CA GLY A 84 -4.62 8.65 -5.00
C GLY A 84 -3.45 9.29 -4.26
N GLY A 85 -3.05 10.51 -4.67
CA GLY A 85 -1.90 11.21 -4.09
C GLY A 85 -1.97 11.47 -2.58
N ALA A 86 -3.17 11.49 -1.99
CA ALA A 86 -3.37 11.67 -0.55
C ALA A 86 -3.38 10.37 0.25
N SER A 87 -3.39 9.21 -0.42
CA SER A 87 -3.57 7.88 0.20
C SER A 87 -2.53 7.56 1.28
N GLY A 88 -1.26 7.87 1.06
CA GLY A 88 -0.20 7.55 2.02
C GLY A 88 -0.43 8.17 3.40
N ILE A 89 -0.78 9.46 3.45
CA ILE A 89 -1.06 10.16 4.72
C ILE A 89 -2.38 9.68 5.31
N ASN A 90 -3.41 9.45 4.49
CA ASN A 90 -4.70 8.95 4.96
C ASN A 90 -4.56 7.56 5.62
N MET A 91 -3.93 6.61 4.92
CA MET A 91 -3.64 5.27 5.46
C MET A 91 -2.79 5.33 6.73
N LEU A 92 -1.79 6.21 6.80
CA LEU A 92 -0.96 6.35 8.00
C LEU A 92 -1.78 6.82 9.21
N GLN A 93 -2.70 7.77 9.02
CA GLN A 93 -3.61 8.21 10.08
C GLN A 93 -4.53 7.07 10.56
N HIS A 94 -5.10 6.29 9.64
CA HIS A 94 -5.92 5.13 9.98
C HIS A 94 -5.11 4.03 10.70
N ALA A 95 -3.89 3.75 10.23
CA ALA A 95 -3.00 2.78 10.85
C ALA A 95 -2.61 3.18 12.28
N ALA A 96 -2.32 4.47 12.52
CA ALA A 96 -2.02 4.97 13.86
C ALA A 96 -3.20 4.75 14.82
N ARG A 97 -4.43 5.06 14.38
CA ARG A 97 -5.65 4.82 15.15
C ARG A 97 -5.88 3.32 15.44
N ALA A 98 -5.64 2.45 14.46
CA ALA A 98 -5.77 1.00 14.62
C ALA A 98 -4.79 0.44 15.66
N VAL A 99 -3.56 0.96 15.71
CA VAL A 99 -2.58 0.59 16.74
C VAL A 99 -3.00 1.10 18.12
N GLU A 100 -3.43 2.35 18.22
CA GLU A 100 -3.90 2.96 19.48
C GLU A 100 -5.15 2.25 20.04
N ALA A 101 -6.02 1.75 19.15
CA ALA A 101 -7.22 1.00 19.51
C ALA A 101 -6.97 -0.48 19.84
N GLY A 102 -5.81 -1.03 19.44
CA GLY A 102 -5.46 -2.44 19.65
C GLY A 102 -5.92 -3.41 18.53
N ASP A 103 -6.45 -2.88 17.42
CA ASP A 103 -6.92 -3.65 16.27
C ASP A 103 -5.76 -4.39 15.57
N ALA A 104 -4.58 -3.76 15.52
CA ALA A 104 -3.34 -4.33 15.03
C ALA A 104 -2.15 -3.83 15.86
N ARG A 105 -1.02 -4.56 15.85
CA ARG A 105 0.21 -4.20 16.55
C ARG A 105 1.27 -3.66 15.58
N ALA A 106 1.39 -4.26 14.41
CA ALA A 106 2.39 -3.93 13.40
C ALA A 106 1.72 -3.91 12.03
N ILE A 107 1.60 -2.70 11.48
CA ILE A 107 0.91 -2.43 10.22
C ILE A 107 1.95 -2.01 9.19
N LEU A 108 1.97 -2.70 8.05
CA LEU A 108 2.73 -2.27 6.88
C LEU A 108 1.83 -1.37 6.01
N VAL A 109 2.29 -0.17 5.68
CA VAL A 109 1.58 0.76 4.79
C VAL A 109 2.32 0.81 3.46
N LEU A 110 1.67 0.40 2.37
CA LEU A 110 2.23 0.33 1.03
C LEU A 110 1.46 1.25 0.09
N ALA A 111 2.17 2.06 -0.68
CA ALA A 111 1.62 2.83 -1.78
C ALA A 111 2.58 2.78 -2.96
N GLY A 112 2.04 2.57 -4.16
CA GLY A 112 2.86 2.57 -5.36
C GLY A 112 2.20 1.86 -6.53
N ASP A 113 2.74 2.12 -7.71
CA ASP A 113 2.19 1.67 -8.97
C ASP A 113 3.31 1.32 -9.95
N HIS A 114 3.09 0.26 -10.73
CA HIS A 114 3.81 0.05 -11.98
C HIS A 114 2.90 0.45 -13.15
N LEU A 115 3.21 1.56 -13.83
CA LEU A 115 2.37 2.16 -14.87
C LEU A 115 3.16 2.27 -16.19
N PRO A 116 3.27 1.19 -16.98
CA PRO A 116 3.75 1.30 -18.36
C PRO A 116 2.78 2.16 -19.18
N ARG A 117 3.26 2.69 -20.32
CA ARG A 117 2.54 3.68 -21.14
C ARG A 117 1.07 3.30 -21.40
N GLU A 118 0.83 2.07 -21.83
CA GLU A 118 -0.52 1.58 -22.17
C GLU A 118 -1.42 1.59 -20.93
N ARG A 119 -0.96 1.02 -19.80
CA ARG A 119 -1.70 1.02 -18.53
C ARG A 119 -1.95 2.41 -17.98
N PHE A 120 -1.02 3.33 -18.19
CA PHE A 120 -1.19 4.72 -17.79
C PHE A 120 -2.26 5.44 -18.61
N GLN A 121 -2.30 5.18 -19.92
CA GLN A 121 -3.36 5.68 -20.81
C GLN A 121 -4.73 5.13 -20.38
N ASP A 122 -4.82 3.82 -20.17
CA ASP A 122 -6.05 3.17 -19.70
C ASP A 122 -6.54 3.76 -18.36
N LEU A 123 -5.62 4.01 -17.42
CA LEU A 123 -5.93 4.63 -16.13
C LEU A 123 -6.47 6.06 -16.29
N ILE A 124 -5.90 6.87 -17.18
CA ILE A 124 -6.39 8.23 -17.41
C ILE A 124 -7.79 8.19 -18.01
N ASP A 125 -7.99 7.36 -19.03
CA ASP A 125 -9.27 7.26 -19.75
C ASP A 125 -10.39 6.73 -18.85
N ASN A 126 -10.03 5.95 -17.82
CA ASN A 126 -10.97 5.26 -16.94
C ASN A 126 -10.73 5.53 -15.45
N TYR A 127 -10.21 6.72 -15.10
CA TYR A 127 -9.81 7.03 -13.72
C TYR A 127 -10.98 6.87 -12.73
N ASN A 128 -12.12 7.49 -13.04
CA ASN A 128 -13.43 7.23 -12.45
C ASN A 128 -14.53 7.84 -13.32
N GLU A 129 -15.78 7.40 -13.12
CA GLU A 129 -16.94 7.86 -13.90
C GLU A 129 -17.19 9.37 -13.75
N ALA A 130 -17.08 9.92 -12.53
CA ALA A 130 -17.32 11.34 -12.32
C ALA A 130 -16.31 12.22 -13.09
N THR A 131 -15.04 11.81 -13.13
CA THR A 131 -14.02 12.50 -13.92
C THR A 131 -14.30 12.36 -15.40
N ARG A 132 -14.52 11.14 -15.90
CA ARG A 132 -14.77 10.87 -17.32
C ARG A 132 -16.02 11.59 -17.84
N ASP A 133 -17.10 11.58 -17.06
CA ASP A 133 -18.42 12.01 -17.52
C ASP A 133 -18.70 13.49 -17.21
N HIS A 134 -17.96 14.11 -16.29
CA HIS A 134 -18.26 15.47 -15.81
C HIS A 134 -17.06 16.42 -15.65
N LEU A 135 -15.81 15.95 -15.54
CA LEU A 135 -14.65 16.81 -15.23
C LEU A 135 -13.58 16.82 -16.31
N ALA A 136 -13.53 15.80 -17.16
CA ALA A 136 -12.66 15.74 -18.33
C ALA A 136 -13.18 16.74 -19.40
N PRO A 137 -12.27 17.51 -20.03
CA PRO A 137 -12.63 18.53 -21.03
C PRO A 137 -13.18 17.94 -22.33
#